data_AF-A0A0R3MJE0-F1
#
_entry.id   AF-A0A0R3MJE0-F1
#
_cell.length_a   1.000
_cell.length_b   1.000
_cell.length_c   1.000
_cell.angle_alpha   90.00
_cell.angle_beta   90.00
_cell.angle_gamma   90.00
#
_symmetry.space_group_name_H-M   'P 1'
#
loop_
_entity.id
_entity.type
_entity.pdbx_description
1 polymer ?
#
loop_
_entity_poly.entity_id
_entity_poly.type
_entity_poly.pdbx_seq_one_letter_code
_entity_poly.pdbx_strand_id
1 'polypeptide(L)'
;MEEWKVLSTDPDGTVTYFMDIGNAWVVKTETPVDDLLADNKAKFNDSLGKRFGDGKVVARVPMNLFFDKLAEPMKQRDRKFIKRFLNDADNAAFRTFKGNI
;
A
#
# COMPACT_ATOMS: atom_id res chain seq x y z
N MET A 1 11.57 -27.01 -14.95
CA MET A 1 10.64 -25.87 -15.03
C MET A 1 10.73 -25.19 -13.69
N GLU A 2 11.10 -23.91 -13.66
CA GLU A 2 11.14 -23.13 -12.42
C GLU A 2 9.69 -22.88 -11.99
N GLU A 3 9.33 -23.31 -10.79
CA GLU A 3 7.96 -23.29 -10.28
C GLU A 3 7.87 -22.46 -9.00
N TRP A 4 6.86 -21.60 -8.91
CA TRP A 4 6.55 -20.86 -7.70
C TRP A 4 5.95 -21.78 -6.65
N LYS A 5 6.61 -21.86 -5.49
CA LYS A 5 6.14 -22.61 -4.34
C LYS A 5 5.67 -21.64 -3.26
N VAL A 6 4.57 -21.97 -2.59
CA VAL A 6 4.11 -21.21 -1.43
C VAL A 6 5.13 -21.39 -0.30
N LEU A 7 5.68 -20.27 0.18
CA LEU A 7 6.54 -20.22 1.36
C LEU A 7 5.69 -20.09 2.63
N SER A 8 4.74 -19.16 2.62
CA SER A 8 3.84 -18.90 3.74
C SER A 8 2.53 -18.28 3.28
N THR A 9 1.50 -18.45 4.11
CA THR A 9 0.21 -17.78 3.99
C THR A 9 -0.13 -17.16 5.34
N ASP A 10 -0.31 -15.85 5.35
CA ASP A 10 -0.65 -15.09 6.54
C ASP A 10 -2.18 -15.06 6.77
N PRO A 11 -2.66 -14.82 7.99
CA PRO A 11 -4.10 -14.79 8.30
C PRO A 11 -4.89 -13.72 7.54
N ASP A 12 -4.24 -12.69 7.03
CA ASP A 12 -4.85 -11.61 6.23
C ASP A 12 -4.98 -11.98 4.74
N GLY A 13 -4.61 -13.21 4.37
CA GLY A 13 -4.63 -13.70 2.99
C GLY A 13 -3.39 -13.33 2.18
N THR A 14 -2.39 -12.67 2.78
CA THR A 14 -1.10 -12.44 2.13
C THR A 14 -0.40 -13.78 1.88
N VAL A 15 0.06 -14.01 0.66
CA VAL A 15 0.81 -15.23 0.28
C VAL A 15 2.21 -14.84 -0.14
N THR A 16 3.21 -15.42 0.51
CA THR A 16 4.60 -15.32 0.09
C THR A 16 4.97 -16.58 -0.68
N TYR A 17 5.55 -16.42 -1.86
CA TYR A 17 6.04 -17.49 -2.70
C TYR A 17 7.55 -17.37 -2.86
N PHE A 18 8.19 -18.50 -3.11
CA PHE A 18 9.59 -18.56 -3.48
C PHE A 18 9.78 -19.44 -4.72
N MET A 19 10.81 -19.13 -5.49
CA MET A 19 11.22 -19.90 -6.66
C MET A 19 12.74 -20.03 -6.63
N ASP A 20 13.21 -21.27 -6.76
CA ASP A 20 14.63 -21.56 -6.88
C ASP A 20 15.05 -21.48 -8.35
N ILE A 21 15.98 -20.56 -8.65
CA ILE A 21 16.56 -20.38 -10.00
C ILE A 21 17.97 -20.99 -10.09
N GLY A 22 18.31 -21.91 -9.17
CA GLY A 22 19.54 -22.69 -9.10
C GLY A 22 20.69 -21.98 -8.39
N ASN A 23 20.89 -20.68 -8.65
CA ASN A 23 21.95 -19.88 -8.01
C ASN A 23 21.43 -18.89 -6.96
N ALA A 24 20.11 -18.67 -6.91
CA ALA A 24 19.45 -17.75 -6.02
C ALA A 24 17.99 -18.15 -5.83
N TRP A 25 17.35 -17.54 -4.83
CA TRP A 25 15.91 -17.64 -4.64
C TRP A 25 15.25 -16.32 -4.96
N VAL A 26 14.19 -16.37 -5.75
CA VAL A 26 13.31 -15.22 -5.98
C VAL A 26 12.13 -15.34 -5.04
N VAL A 27 11.84 -14.27 -4.30
CA VAL A 27 10.69 -14.20 -3.38
C VAL A 27 9.71 -13.17 -3.91
N LYS A 28 8.41 -13.53 -3.95
CA LYS A 28 7.32 -12.59 -4.22
C LYS A 28 6.28 -12.67 -3.12
N THR A 29 5.64 -11.54 -2.81
CA THR A 29 4.55 -11.47 -1.83
C THR A 29 3.34 -10.84 -2.50
N GLU A 30 2.21 -11.53 -2.43
CA GLU A 30 0.93 -11.07 -2.95
C GLU A 30 0.00 -10.79 -1.78
N THR A 31 -0.42 -9.53 -1.62
CA THR A 31 -1.34 -9.11 -0.55
C THR A 31 -2.68 -8.73 -1.16
N PRO A 32 -3.81 -9.31 -0.71
CA PRO A 32 -5.12 -8.91 -1.16
C PRO A 32 -5.43 -7.50 -0.67
N VAL A 33 -5.85 -6.62 -1.59
CA VAL A 33 -6.13 -5.20 -1.27
C VAL A 33 -7.52 -4.74 -1.70
N ASP A 34 -8.33 -5.59 -2.32
CA ASP A 34 -9.60 -5.18 -2.93
C ASP A 34 -10.57 -4.56 -1.90
N ASP A 35 -10.74 -5.22 -0.75
CA ASP A 35 -11.61 -4.71 0.33
C ASP A 35 -11.07 -3.41 0.93
N LEU A 36 -9.75 -3.31 1.09
CA LEU A 36 -9.07 -2.10 1.56
C LEU A 36 -9.32 -0.93 0.59
N LEU A 37 -9.15 -1.17 -0.71
CA LEU A 37 -9.35 -0.16 -1.74
C LEU A 37 -10.83 0.26 -1.84
N ALA A 38 -11.77 -0.68 -1.71
CA ALA A 38 -13.19 -0.40 -1.67
C ALA A 38 -13.56 0.51 -0.47
N ASP A 39 -13.08 0.17 0.73
CA ASP A 39 -13.28 0.99 1.94
C ASP A 39 -12.62 2.38 1.81
N ASN A 40 -11.41 2.44 1.25
CA ASN A 40 -10.72 3.69 1.01
C ASN A 40 -11.49 4.60 0.06
N LYS A 41 -12.02 4.04 -1.03
CA LYS A 41 -12.84 4.77 -2.00
C LYS A 41 -14.12 5.32 -1.36
N ALA A 42 -14.78 4.55 -0.50
CA ALA A 42 -15.95 5.03 0.24
C ALA A 42 -15.58 6.23 1.12
N LYS A 43 -14.50 6.12 1.92
CA LYS A 43 -14.00 7.21 2.76
C LYS A 43 -13.57 8.44 1.96
N PHE A 44 -12.92 8.22 0.83
CA PHE A 44 -12.50 9.28 -0.08
C PHE A 44 -13.71 10.07 -0.60
N ASN A 45 -14.76 9.36 -1.04
CA ASN A 45 -15.99 10.00 -1.50
C ASN A 45 -16.69 10.77 -0.36
N ASP A 46 -16.76 10.18 0.83
CA ASP A 46 -17.32 10.80 2.03
C ASP A 46 -16.55 12.02 2.51
N SER A 47 -15.29 12.18 2.11
CA SER A 47 -14.49 13.36 2.46
C SER A 47 -14.85 14.60 1.66
N LEU A 48 -15.69 14.48 0.62
CA LEU A 48 -16.08 15.59 -0.24
C LEU A 48 -16.73 16.72 0.57
N GLY A 49 -16.22 17.95 0.41
CA GLY A 49 -16.73 19.13 1.11
C GLY A 49 -16.33 19.22 2.59
N LYS A 50 -15.65 18.22 3.14
CA LYS A 50 -15.14 18.26 4.52
C LYS A 50 -13.82 19.01 4.57
N ARG A 51 -13.60 19.78 5.64
CA ARG A 51 -12.33 20.45 5.92
C ARG A 51 -11.23 19.42 6.22
N PHE A 52 -10.07 19.60 5.61
CA PHE A 52 -8.86 18.83 5.93
C PHE A 52 -8.21 19.39 7.20
N GLY A 53 -7.81 18.51 8.14
CA GLY A 53 -7.28 18.89 9.47
C GLY A 53 -7.55 17.82 10.52
N ASP A 54 -7.37 18.15 11.81
CA ASP A 54 -7.91 17.42 12.97
C ASP A 54 -7.71 15.89 12.99
N GLY A 55 -6.53 15.41 12.56
CA GLY A 55 -6.20 13.98 12.59
C GLY A 55 -6.97 13.14 11.56
N LYS A 56 -7.53 13.75 10.50
CA LYS A 56 -8.13 12.99 9.40
C LYS A 56 -7.11 12.07 8.75
N VAL A 57 -7.51 10.82 8.51
CA VAL A 57 -6.70 9.83 7.82
C VAL A 57 -6.61 10.21 6.33
N VAL A 58 -5.38 10.33 5.83
CA VAL A 58 -5.06 10.75 4.45
C VAL A 58 -5.05 9.58 3.47
N ALA A 59 -4.58 8.43 3.92
CA ALA A 59 -4.45 7.21 3.15
C ALA A 59 -4.38 6.01 4.10
N ARG A 60 -4.75 4.84 3.57
CA ARG A 60 -4.51 3.55 4.20
C ARG A 60 -3.87 2.65 3.16
N VAL A 61 -2.76 2.02 3.52
CA VAL A 61 -1.94 1.19 2.65
C VAL A 61 -1.72 -0.17 3.31
N PRO A 62 -1.51 -1.24 2.53
CA PRO A 62 -1.10 -2.51 3.10
C PRO A 62 0.31 -2.41 3.67
N MET A 63 0.62 -3.26 4.65
CA MET A 63 1.84 -3.13 5.46
C MET A 63 3.12 -3.36 4.64
N ASN A 64 3.08 -4.28 3.68
CA ASN A 64 4.17 -4.53 2.75
C ASN A 64 4.52 -3.27 1.92
N LEU A 65 3.52 -2.59 1.34
CA LEU A 65 3.73 -1.35 0.59
C LEU A 65 4.27 -0.23 1.49
N PHE A 66 3.80 -0.16 2.74
CA PHE A 66 4.32 0.80 3.70
C PHE A 66 5.82 0.61 3.92
N PHE A 67 6.27 -0.61 4.24
CA PHE A 67 7.70 -0.85 4.49
C PHE A 67 8.57 -0.72 3.24
N ASP A 68 8.05 -1.09 2.07
CA ASP A 68 8.78 -0.98 0.81
C ASP A 68 8.96 0.48 0.34
N LYS A 69 7.91 1.32 0.44
CA LYS A 69 7.90 2.65 -0.18
C LYS A 69 7.79 3.83 0.76
N LEU A 70 7.18 3.67 1.94
CA LEU A 70 6.77 4.79 2.78
C LEU A 70 7.48 4.88 4.14
N ALA A 71 8.01 3.78 4.66
CA ALA A 71 8.61 3.74 6.00
C ALA A 71 9.81 4.69 6.12
N GLU A 72 10.76 4.63 5.18
CA GLU A 72 11.94 5.48 5.21
C GLU A 72 11.61 6.97 4.94
N PRO A 73 10.81 7.33 3.91
CA PRO A 73 10.35 8.71 3.75
C PRO A 73 9.60 9.25 4.97
N MET A 74 8.79 8.43 5.63
CA MET A 74 8.06 8.83 6.83
C MET A 74 9.00 9.08 8.02
N LYS A 75 10.00 8.21 8.21
CA LYS A 75 11.06 8.38 9.21
C LYS A 75 11.87 9.65 8.99
N GLN A 76 12.23 9.95 7.74
CA GLN A 76 12.96 11.15 7.34
C GLN A 76 12.08 12.41 7.30
N ARG A 77 10.76 12.27 7.51
CA ARG A 77 9.77 13.35 7.36
C ARG A 77 9.77 13.98 5.96
N ASP A 78 10.10 13.21 4.92
CA ASP A 78 10.03 13.64 3.53
C ASP A 78 8.58 13.72 3.06
N ARG A 79 7.92 14.81 3.44
CA ARG A 79 6.54 15.11 3.05
C ARG A 79 6.38 15.27 1.55
N LYS A 80 7.42 15.69 0.82
CA LYS A 80 7.37 15.91 -0.62
C LYS A 80 7.26 14.58 -1.36
N PHE A 81 8.05 13.59 -0.96
CA PHE A 81 7.95 12.24 -1.50
C PHE A 81 6.57 11.63 -1.21
N ILE A 82 6.13 11.67 0.05
CA ILE A 82 4.84 11.05 0.45
C ILE A 82 3.67 11.69 -0.31
N LYS A 83 3.67 13.02 -0.43
CA LYS A 83 2.69 13.76 -1.23
C LYS A 83 2.69 13.32 -2.69
N ARG A 84 3.86 13.25 -3.31
CA ARG A 84 3.97 12.82 -4.71
C ARG A 84 3.48 11.39 -4.88
N PHE A 85 3.91 10.48 -4.00
CA PHE A 85 3.50 9.08 -4.03
C PHE A 85 1.99 8.93 -3.95
N LEU A 86 1.32 9.56 -2.96
CA LEU A 86 -0.13 9.43 -2.80
C LEU A 86 -0.94 10.08 -3.93
N ASN A 87 -0.40 11.07 -4.63
CA ASN A 87 -1.07 11.71 -5.77
C ASN A 87 -0.74 11.06 -7.12
N ASP A 88 0.14 10.07 -7.15
CA ASP A 88 0.45 9.29 -8.35
C ASP A 88 -0.74 8.41 -8.74
N ALA A 89 -1.02 8.27 -10.03
CA ALA A 89 -2.18 7.51 -10.53
C ALA A 89 -2.18 6.05 -10.06
N ASP A 90 -0.99 5.45 -9.92
CA ASP A 90 -0.83 4.06 -9.51
C ASP A 90 -1.13 3.85 -8.01
N ASN A 91 -1.08 4.93 -7.21
CA ASN A 91 -1.19 4.86 -5.76
C ASN A 91 -2.36 5.68 -5.19
N ALA A 92 -3.01 6.50 -6.02
CA ALA A 92 -4.10 7.38 -5.59
C ALA A 92 -5.29 6.61 -5.01
N ALA A 93 -5.46 5.34 -5.39
CA ALA A 93 -6.50 4.45 -4.84
C ALA A 93 -6.35 4.19 -3.33
N PHE A 94 -5.16 4.35 -2.75
CA PHE A 94 -4.93 4.20 -1.31
C PHE A 94 -5.39 5.39 -0.48
N ARG A 95 -5.78 6.49 -1.12
CA ARG A 95 -6.20 7.70 -0.42
C ARG A 95 -7.59 7.55 0.17
N THR A 96 -7.76 8.15 1.34
CA THR A 96 -9.04 8.22 2.07
C THR A 96 -9.60 9.63 2.17
N PHE A 97 -8.87 10.64 1.67
CA PHE A 97 -9.28 12.04 1.76
C PHE A 97 -9.01 12.81 0.45
N LYS A 98 -9.97 13.63 0.05
CA LYS A 98 -9.94 14.45 -1.18
C LYS A 98 -9.22 15.79 -0.95
N GLY A 99 -8.43 16.23 -1.93
CA GLY A 99 -7.61 17.44 -1.88
C GLY A 99 -6.13 17.17 -2.18
N ASN A 100 -5.28 18.18 -2.36
CA ASN A 100 -3.85 17.95 -2.54
C ASN A 100 -3.17 17.84 -1.17
N ILE A 101 -3.20 16.63 -0.61
CA ILE A 101 -2.41 16.21 0.57
C ILE A 101 -0.95 16.50 0.28
#